data_AF-A0A1F1CEA1-F1
#
_entry.id   AF-A0A1F1CEA1-F1
#
_cell.length_a   1.000
_cell.length_b   1.000
_cell.length_c   1.000
_cell.angle_alpha   90.00
_cell.angle_beta   90.00
_cell.angle_gamma   90.00
#
_symmetry.space_group_name_H-M   'P 1'
#
loop_
_entity.id
_entity.type
_entity.pdbx_description
1 polymer ?
#
loop_
_entity_poly.entity_id
_entity_poly.type
_entity_poly.pdbx_seq_one_letter_code
_entity_poly.pdbx_strand_id
1 'polypeptide(L)'
;MMFKYNSKKRALIQEEVYLYADDQEVEGSDFLKKLSTYGKDRTWLKKQSKKVAEQYILGAWFKNGSSRYSLKNLGDMKIEYDKLIEE
;
A
#
# COMPACT_ATOMS: atom_id res chain seq x y z
N MET A 1 -5.60 4.31 -2.25
CA MET A 1 -4.72 3.64 -1.25
C MET A 1 -4.06 4.72 -0.42
N MET A 2 -4.18 4.65 0.90
CA MET A 2 -3.52 5.60 1.81
C MET A 2 -2.48 4.87 2.66
N PHE A 3 -1.28 5.45 2.75
CA PHE A 3 -0.21 4.97 3.62
C PHE A 3 0.16 6.04 4.63
N LYS A 4 0.39 5.62 5.87
CA LYS A 4 0.78 6.49 6.98
C LYS A 4 1.90 5.88 7.78
N TYR A 5 2.88 6.70 8.12
CA TYR A 5 3.94 6.29 9.04
C TYR A 5 3.50 6.45 10.50
N ASN A 6 3.60 5.38 11.27
CA ASN A 6 3.39 5.37 12.72
C ASN A 6 4.74 5.22 13.44
N SER A 7 5.20 6.30 14.08
CA SER A 7 6.50 6.33 14.77
C SER A 7 6.58 5.42 15.99
N LYS A 8 5.48 5.24 16.73
CA LYS A 8 5.44 4.36 17.91
C LYS A 8 5.58 2.89 17.52
N LYS A 9 4.94 2.49 16.41
CA LYS A 9 5.03 1.14 15.85
C LYS A 9 6.24 0.92 14.95
N ARG A 10 6.94 2.00 14.57
CA ARG A 10 7.98 2.02 13.54
C ARG A 10 7.47 1.32 12.26
N ALA A 11 6.29 1.70 11.79
CA ALA A 11 5.65 1.02 10.67
C ALA A 11 5.10 2.01 9.64
N LEU A 12 5.30 1.71 8.35
CA LEU A 12 4.52 2.30 7.26
C LEU A 12 3.28 1.43 7.07
N ILE A 13 2.11 1.97 7.44
CA ILE A 13 0.86 1.24 7.49
C ILE A 13 -0.01 1.69 6.32
N GLN A 14 -0.52 0.76 5.54
CA GLN A 14 -1.61 1.02 4.61
C GLN A 14 -2.92 1.09 5.41
N GLU A 15 -3.44 2.30 5.63
CA GLU A 15 -4.65 2.49 6.42
C GLU A 15 -5.91 2.18 5.61
N GLU A 16 -5.92 2.50 4.31
CA GLU A 16 -7.14 2.46 3.50
C GLU A 16 -6.86 2.02 2.06
N VAL A 17 -7.85 1.31 1.50
CA VAL A 17 -7.94 0.96 0.09
C VAL A 17 -9.35 1.28 -0.41
N TYR A 18 -9.42 2.30 -1.24
CA TYR A 18 -10.64 2.72 -1.91
C TYR A 18 -10.43 2.84 -3.42
N LEU A 19 -11.53 2.77 -4.16
CA LEU A 19 -11.63 3.10 -5.57
C LEU A 19 -12.59 4.27 -5.72
N TYR A 20 -12.17 5.33 -6.40
CA TYR A 20 -13.10 6.35 -6.89
C TYR A 20 -13.58 5.94 -8.28
N ALA A 21 -14.87 5.62 -8.41
CA ALA A 21 -15.50 5.24 -9.67
C ALA A 21 -16.98 5.62 -9.65
N ASP A 22 -17.53 6.01 -10.81
CA ASP A 22 -18.93 6.43 -10.96
C ASP A 22 -19.32 7.54 -9.95
N ASP A 23 -18.42 8.52 -9.77
CA ASP A 23 -18.55 9.64 -8.84
C ASP A 23 -18.71 9.23 -7.35
N GLN A 24 -18.28 8.01 -7.00
CA GLN A 24 -18.39 7.45 -5.65
C GLN A 24 -17.08 6.82 -5.18
N GLU A 25 -16.82 6.94 -3.88
CA GLU A 25 -15.79 6.15 -3.21
C GLU A 25 -16.36 4.76 -2.84
N VAL A 26 -15.65 3.72 -3.27
CA VAL A 26 -16.00 2.32 -3.02
C VAL A 26 -14.89 1.69 -2.19
N GLU A 27 -15.27 1.12 -1.05
CA GLU A 27 -14.35 0.55 -0.04
C GLU A 27 -14.75 -0.88 0.36
N GLY A 28 -13.91 -1.52 1.16
CA GLY A 28 -14.21 -2.81 1.78
C GLY A 28 -14.58 -3.92 0.77
N SER A 29 -15.57 -4.75 1.09
CA SER A 29 -15.91 -5.88 0.21
C SER A 29 -16.43 -5.46 -1.17
N ASP A 30 -17.08 -4.30 -1.27
CA ASP A 30 -17.61 -3.79 -2.54
C ASP A 30 -16.50 -3.24 -3.43
N PHE A 31 -15.40 -2.78 -2.84
CA PHE A 31 -14.20 -2.42 -3.58
C PHE A 31 -13.67 -3.62 -4.38
N LEU A 32 -13.57 -4.82 -3.78
CA LEU A 32 -13.08 -6.01 -4.51
C LEU A 32 -14.03 -6.44 -5.63
N LYS A 33 -15.34 -6.34 -5.40
CA LYS A 33 -16.35 -6.61 -6.44
C LYS A 33 -16.22 -5.61 -7.59
N LYS A 34 -16.07 -4.32 -7.29
CA LYS A 34 -15.91 -3.30 -8.32
C LYS A 34 -14.58 -3.48 -9.07
N LEU A 35 -13.51 -3.78 -8.35
CA LEU A 35 -12.19 -4.04 -8.90
C LEU A 35 -12.22 -5.22 -9.90
N SER A 36 -12.95 -6.29 -9.59
CA SER A 36 -13.07 -7.46 -10.46
C SER A 36 -13.78 -7.16 -11.78
N THR A 37 -14.70 -6.19 -11.82
CA THR A 37 -15.32 -5.72 -13.09
C THR A 37 -14.29 -5.15 -14.08
N TYR A 38 -13.13 -4.71 -13.58
CA TYR A 38 -12.00 -4.25 -14.40
C TYR A 38 -10.94 -5.34 -14.65
N GLY A 39 -11.28 -6.61 -14.43
CA GLY A 39 -10.38 -7.75 -14.61
C GLY A 39 -9.23 -7.80 -13.59
N LYS A 40 -9.40 -7.20 -12.42
CA LYS A 40 -8.38 -7.10 -11.37
C LYS A 40 -8.84 -7.82 -10.12
N ASP A 41 -8.02 -8.76 -9.66
CA ASP A 41 -8.29 -9.58 -8.48
C ASP A 41 -7.48 -9.11 -7.26
N ARG A 42 -7.66 -9.81 -6.13
CA ARG A 42 -6.88 -9.54 -4.91
C ARG A 42 -5.37 -9.75 -5.14
N THR A 43 -4.98 -10.70 -5.99
CA THR A 43 -3.56 -10.90 -6.38
C THR A 43 -2.99 -9.64 -7.04
N TRP A 44 -3.73 -9.04 -7.98
CA TRP A 44 -3.35 -7.79 -8.63
C TRP A 44 -3.25 -6.66 -7.60
N LEU A 45 -4.21 -6.55 -6.70
CA LEU A 45 -4.23 -5.53 -5.65
C LEU A 45 -3.01 -5.63 -4.71
N LYS A 46 -2.66 -6.84 -4.30
CA LYS A 46 -1.47 -7.09 -3.45
C LYS A 46 -0.19 -6.65 -4.14
N LYS A 47 -0.05 -6.96 -5.43
CA LYS A 47 1.09 -6.50 -6.25
C LYS A 47 1.13 -4.98 -6.36
N GLN A 48 0.00 -4.32 -6.59
CA GLN A 48 -0.04 -2.85 -6.67
C GLN A 48 0.28 -2.19 -5.34
N SER A 49 -0.29 -2.67 -4.23
CA SER A 49 -0.03 -2.11 -2.90
C SER A 49 1.45 -2.22 -2.53
N LYS A 50 2.06 -3.37 -2.81
CA LYS A 50 3.51 -3.57 -2.67
C LYS A 50 4.31 -2.61 -3.54
N LYS A 51 3.92 -2.45 -4.81
CA LYS A 51 4.59 -1.53 -5.74
C LYS A 51 4.54 -0.08 -5.25
N VAL A 52 3.38 0.38 -4.79
CA VAL A 52 3.21 1.74 -4.26
C VAL A 52 4.10 1.96 -3.03
N ALA A 53 4.04 1.06 -2.05
CA ALA A 53 4.84 1.17 -0.84
C ALA A 53 6.35 1.14 -1.13
N GLU A 54 6.80 0.12 -1.86
CA GLU A 54 8.24 -0.13 -2.03
C GLU A 54 8.89 0.76 -3.08
N GLN A 55 8.25 0.96 -4.24
CA GLN A 55 8.89 1.68 -5.34
C GLN A 55 8.58 3.18 -5.28
N TYR A 56 7.30 3.53 -5.12
CA TYR A 56 6.88 4.93 -5.26
C TYR A 56 7.09 5.73 -3.99
N ILE A 57 6.84 5.15 -2.82
CA ILE A 57 7.05 5.83 -1.53
C ILE A 57 8.50 5.63 -1.08
N LEU A 58 8.87 4.40 -0.71
CA LEU A 58 10.17 4.12 -0.11
C LEU A 58 11.32 4.25 -1.11
N GLY A 59 11.14 3.77 -2.34
CA GLY A 59 12.15 3.86 -3.39
C GLY A 59 12.51 5.32 -3.73
N ALA A 60 11.52 6.20 -3.84
CA ALA A 60 11.75 7.63 -4.02
C ALA A 60 12.48 8.24 -2.82
N TRP A 61 12.09 7.89 -1.60
CA TRP A 61 12.75 8.34 -0.37
C TRP A 61 14.21 7.89 -0.31
N PHE A 62 14.51 6.62 -0.59
CA PHE A 62 15.89 6.10 -0.54
C PHE A 62 16.77 6.70 -1.64
N LYS A 63 16.22 6.97 -2.82
CA LYS A 63 16.95 7.61 -3.91
C LYS A 63 17.37 9.05 -3.58
N ASN A 64 16.48 9.79 -2.90
CA ASN A 64 16.68 11.22 -2.65
C ASN A 64 17.14 11.54 -1.22
N GLY A 65 17.12 10.56 -0.31
CA GLY A 65 17.43 10.69 1.10
C GLY A 65 18.72 9.97 1.52
N SER A 66 18.79 9.57 2.79
CA SER A 66 19.98 8.97 3.40
C SER A 66 20.25 7.54 2.88
N SER A 67 21.48 7.29 2.43
CA SER A 67 21.98 5.98 1.93
C SER A 67 21.99 4.84 2.96
N ARG A 68 21.74 5.14 4.24
CA ARG A 68 21.74 4.15 5.33
C ARG A 68 20.63 3.10 5.23
N TYR A 69 19.53 3.42 4.54
CA TYR A 69 18.37 2.53 4.42
C TYR A 69 18.08 2.19 2.96
N SER A 70 17.47 1.03 2.74
CA SER A 70 17.05 0.55 1.43
C SER A 70 15.90 -0.44 1.58
N LEU A 71 15.31 -0.87 0.46
CA LEU A 71 14.31 -1.95 0.49
C LEU A 71 14.87 -3.26 1.05
N LYS A 72 16.19 -3.47 1.01
CA LYS A 72 16.86 -4.64 1.61
C LYS A 72 17.21 -4.42 3.09
N ASN A 73 17.19 -3.17 3.56
CA ASN A 73 17.53 -2.79 4.94
C ASN A 73 16.64 -1.62 5.39
N LEU A 74 15.47 -1.94 5.94
CA LEU A 74 14.55 -0.96 6.52
C LEU A 74 14.93 -0.56 7.95
N GLY A 75 16.01 -1.10 8.52
CA GLY A 75 16.31 -1.02 9.94
C GLY A 75 15.18 -1.65 10.77
N ASP A 76 14.74 -0.95 11.81
CA ASP A 76 13.63 -1.41 12.67
C ASP A 76 12.24 -1.14 12.07
N MET A 77 12.17 -0.54 10.88
CA MET A 77 10.88 -0.22 10.26
C MET A 77 10.30 -1.44 9.53
N LYS A 78 8.98 -1.62 9.65
CA LYS A 78 8.22 -2.59 8.86
C LYS A 78 7.15 -1.93 7.98
N ILE A 79 6.62 -2.70 7.03
CA ILE A 79 5.49 -2.32 6.20
C ILE A 79 4.31 -3.20 6.60
N GLU A 80 3.15 -2.59 6.87
CA GLU A 80 1.90 -3.28 7.21
C GLU A 80 0.88 -2.94 6.12
N TYR A 81 0.26 -3.96 5.51
CA TYR A 81 -0.77 -3.76 4.49
C TYR A 81 -2.17 -3.83 5.11
N ASP A 82 -3.15 -3.26 4.40
CA ASP A 82 -4.54 -3.29 4.82
C ASP A 82 -5.06 -4.73 4.89
N LYS A 83 -5.99 -5.00 5.82
CA LYS A 83 -6.52 -6.36 6.04
C LYS A 83 -7.12 -6.98 4.79
N LEU A 84 -7.75 -6.18 3.93
CA LEU A 84 -8.36 -6.63 2.68
C LEU A 84 -7.32 -7.20 1.67
N ILE A 85 -6.04 -6.86 1.86
CA ILE A 85 -4.90 -7.36 1.07
C ILE A 85 -4.26 -8.60 1.70
N GLU A 86 -4.36 -8.76 3.02
CA GLU A 86 -3.75 -9.86 3.77
C GLU A 86 -4.66 -11.08 3.97
N GLU A 87 -5.98 -10.91 3.90
CA GLU A 87 -6.95 -12.02 3.79
C GLU A 87 -6.79 -12.83 2.49
#